data_AF-A0A1R4HUT6-F1
#
_entry.id   AF-A0A1R4HUT6-F1
#
_cell.length_a   1.000
_cell.length_b   1.000
_cell.length_c   1.000
_cell.angle_alpha   90.00
_cell.angle_beta   90.00
_cell.angle_gamma   90.00
#
_symmetry.space_group_name_H-M   'P 1'
#
loop_
_entity.id
_entity.type
_entity.pdbx_description
1 polymer ?
#
loop_
_entity_poly.entity_id
_entity_poly.type
_entity_poly.pdbx_seq_one_letter_code
_entity_poly.pdbx_strand_id
1 'polypeptide(L)'
;MIDAAYTAWRTDALAGVSTVLIADSNESVHALNQRARADLILDGTVNARREVALEGDARAGVGDTIITRKNDRRLRTPRGWVRNGDRWIVTDIRNDGSLTARRADSRGTVILPADYVSDHVDLGYAVTAFRAQGITTDTSHVLVDPSTTRENLYVAMTRGRHANLVYVATDRPDDNHTTPHPADDPDATARSVLYRVLQHVGAELSAHETITAEHETWGSVGQLAAEYETIAQAAQHDRFATLIRNSGLTPEEAEDTIHSDAFGALTAELRQAEANHHNIDALMPRMVAARGFGDADDIASVLHHRLARATDRPAGSGRTRKAPRLIAGLIPEATGPMSAEMRKALKERRELIQQRAEAVLDQALAERQEWVLALGDTPAEPRAAAAWKRRARTVAAYRDRYGITTRNPLGPAPDTDAQKIDAARAKAALARLRDLAGVEGNDDLSRTVRREVASRAL
;
A
#
# COMPACT_ATOMS: atom_id res chain seq x y z
N MET A 1 12.75 11.25 24.77
CA MET A 1 13.26 11.59 23.41
C MET A 1 12.97 13.02 22.97
N ILE A 2 11.76 13.51 23.22
CA ILE A 2 11.41 14.94 23.09
C ILE A 2 12.46 15.84 23.76
N ASP A 3 12.96 15.45 24.94
CA ASP A 3 14.04 16.17 25.64
C ASP A 3 15.35 16.29 24.86
N ALA A 4 15.74 15.23 24.14
CA ALA A 4 16.99 15.23 23.37
C ALA A 4 16.87 16.14 22.15
N ALA A 5 15.75 16.06 21.43
CA ALA A 5 15.44 16.96 20.31
C ALA A 5 15.42 18.42 20.75
N TYR A 6 14.74 18.68 21.87
CA TYR A 6 14.64 20.01 22.46
C TYR A 6 16.00 20.54 22.93
N THR A 7 16.82 19.71 23.60
CA THR A 7 18.14 20.12 24.09
C THR A 7 19.11 20.44 22.94
N ALA A 8 19.09 19.63 21.88
CA ALA A 8 19.90 19.89 20.69
C ALA A 8 19.47 21.19 20.00
N TRP A 9 18.17 21.37 19.79
CA TRP A 9 17.61 22.61 19.25
C TRP A 9 17.99 23.83 20.10
N ARG A 10 17.89 23.72 21.43
CA ARG A 10 18.24 24.81 22.34
C ARG A 10 19.72 25.15 22.27
N THR A 11 20.58 24.15 22.14
CA THR A 11 22.04 24.34 22.00
C THR A 11 22.34 25.15 20.73
N ASP A 12 21.72 24.79 19.60
CA ASP A 12 21.85 25.52 18.34
C ASP A 12 21.32 26.96 18.46
N ALA A 13 20.15 27.14 19.09
CA ALA A 13 19.55 28.45 19.29
C ALA A 13 20.43 29.38 20.14
N LEU A 14 21.01 28.87 21.24
CA LEU A 14 21.94 29.62 22.11
C LEU A 14 23.26 29.94 21.40
N ALA A 15 23.70 29.09 20.47
CA ALA A 15 24.86 29.35 19.62
C ALA A 15 24.57 30.38 18.49
N GLY A 16 23.33 30.86 18.37
CA GLY A 16 22.92 31.80 17.33
C GLY A 16 22.75 31.16 15.94
N VAL A 17 22.69 29.83 15.87
CA VAL A 17 22.44 29.08 14.63
C VAL A 17 20.94 29.16 14.31
N SER A 18 20.60 29.42 13.04
CA SER A 18 19.20 29.40 12.62
C SER A 18 18.68 27.96 12.68
N THR A 19 17.84 27.66 13.66
CA THR A 19 17.31 26.30 13.90
C THR A 19 15.78 26.28 13.99
N VAL A 20 15.19 25.11 13.77
CA VAL A 20 13.75 24.87 13.90
C VAL A 20 13.50 23.48 14.47
N LEU A 21 12.54 23.41 15.40
CA LEU A 21 12.00 22.15 15.91
C LEU A 21 10.71 21.83 15.16
N ILE A 22 10.60 20.64 14.60
CA ILE A 22 9.45 20.20 13.80
C ILE A 22 8.82 19.00 14.48
N ALA A 23 7.51 19.04 14.68
CA ALA A 23 6.70 17.91 15.15
C ALA A 23 5.50 17.70 14.21
N ASP A 24 4.78 16.61 14.37
CA ASP A 24 3.63 16.24 13.52
C ASP A 24 2.29 16.74 14.04
N SER A 25 2.09 16.80 15.35
CA SER A 25 0.83 17.25 15.97
C SER A 25 0.88 18.71 16.47
N ASN A 26 -0.25 19.41 16.36
CA ASN A 26 -0.39 20.77 16.91
C ASN A 26 -0.22 20.79 18.44
N GLU A 27 -0.63 19.72 19.13
CA GLU A 27 -0.49 19.56 20.57
C GLU A 27 0.99 19.49 20.97
N SER A 28 1.77 18.63 20.32
CA SER A 28 3.22 18.53 20.52
C SER A 28 3.92 19.86 20.25
N VAL A 29 3.55 20.54 19.15
CA VAL A 29 4.07 21.87 18.83
C VAL A 29 3.73 22.90 19.92
N HIS A 30 2.52 22.87 20.45
CA HIS A 30 2.09 23.77 21.50
C HIS A 30 2.87 23.53 22.80
N ALA A 31 2.97 22.27 23.24
CA ALA A 31 3.74 21.88 24.43
C ALA A 31 5.22 22.26 24.31
N LEU A 32 5.84 22.00 23.15
CA LEU A 32 7.22 22.37 22.86
C LEU A 32 7.44 23.88 22.86
N ASN A 33 6.53 24.66 22.28
CA ASN A 33 6.61 26.12 22.28
C ASN A 33 6.50 26.71 23.69
N GLN A 34 5.56 26.19 24.51
CA GLN A 34 5.42 26.63 25.90
C GLN A 34 6.67 26.33 26.72
N ARG A 35 7.20 25.11 26.60
CA ARG A 35 8.44 24.71 27.27
C ARG A 35 9.63 25.56 26.81
N ALA A 36 9.76 25.76 25.49
CA ALA A 36 10.81 26.62 24.92
C ALA A 36 10.81 28.00 25.55
N ARG A 37 9.64 28.62 25.62
CA ARG A 37 9.47 29.94 26.21
C ARG A 37 9.80 29.95 27.69
N ALA A 38 9.31 28.99 28.47
CA ALA A 38 9.57 28.92 29.91
C ALA A 38 11.08 28.87 30.21
N ASP A 39 11.82 28.02 29.50
CA ASP A 39 13.27 27.88 29.66
C ASP A 39 14.02 29.15 29.23
N LEU A 40 13.58 29.81 28.16
CA LEU A 40 14.17 31.08 27.67
C LEU A 40 13.84 32.28 28.57
N ILE A 41 12.75 32.22 29.35
CA ILE A 41 12.47 33.22 30.39
C ILE A 41 13.41 33.00 31.57
N LEU A 42 13.61 31.74 31.98
CA LEU A 42 14.48 31.39 33.10
C LEU A 42 15.96 31.72 32.82
N ASP A 43 16.42 31.57 31.57
CA ASP A 43 17.78 31.95 31.19
C ASP A 43 17.96 33.44 30.86
N GLY A 44 16.86 34.22 30.86
CA GLY A 44 16.87 35.66 30.64
C GLY A 44 16.97 36.09 29.18
N THR A 45 16.94 35.14 28.22
CA THR A 45 16.89 35.45 26.78
C THR A 45 15.57 36.13 26.39
N VAL A 46 14.47 35.71 27.02
CA VAL A 46 13.14 36.31 26.85
C VAL A 46 12.80 37.16 28.07
N ASN A 47 12.48 38.42 27.82
CA ASN A 47 12.01 39.34 28.84
C ASN A 47 10.48 39.30 28.97
N ALA A 48 10.01 38.54 29.96
CA ALA A 48 8.59 38.40 30.29
C ALA A 48 8.03 39.48 31.24
N ARG A 49 8.74 40.61 31.48
CA ARG A 49 8.18 41.72 32.28
C ARG A 49 6.98 42.38 31.62
N ARG A 50 6.94 42.30 30.29
CA ARG A 50 5.87 42.84 29.46
C ARG A 50 5.54 41.79 28.41
N GLU A 51 4.26 41.44 28.33
CA GLU A 51 3.76 40.40 27.44
C GLU A 51 2.55 40.88 26.66
N VAL A 52 2.33 40.25 25.51
CA VAL A 52 1.08 40.36 24.74
C VAL A 52 0.46 38.98 24.56
N ALA A 53 -0.86 38.92 24.52
CA ALA A 53 -1.59 37.73 24.14
C ALA A 53 -1.43 37.47 22.64
N LEU A 54 -1.12 36.23 22.29
CA LEU A 54 -1.09 35.72 20.94
C LEU A 54 -2.41 35.00 20.64
N GLU A 55 -2.49 34.32 19.49
CA GLU A 55 -3.63 33.48 19.18
C GLU A 55 -3.70 32.27 20.13
N GLY A 56 -4.89 32.05 20.73
CA GLY A 56 -5.10 31.05 21.78
C GLY A 56 -4.63 31.52 23.16
N ASP A 57 -4.05 30.61 23.94
CA ASP A 57 -3.59 30.88 25.31
C ASP A 57 -2.11 31.27 25.40
N ALA A 58 -1.42 31.38 24.26
CA ALA A 58 0.00 31.71 24.21
C ALA A 58 0.26 33.22 24.46
N ARG A 59 1.46 33.51 24.96
CA ARG A 59 1.93 34.89 25.17
C ARG A 59 3.32 35.08 24.59
N ALA A 60 3.64 36.32 24.21
CA ALA A 60 4.98 36.69 23.76
C ALA A 60 5.53 37.92 24.50
N GLY A 61 6.82 37.87 24.83
CA GLY A 61 7.66 38.93 25.38
C GLY A 61 8.77 39.36 24.42
N VAL A 62 9.56 40.35 24.81
CA VAL A 62 10.73 40.76 24.02
C VAL A 62 11.77 39.63 24.02
N GLY A 63 12.28 39.26 22.85
CA GLY A 63 13.16 38.11 22.63
C GLY A 63 12.44 36.87 22.11
N ASP A 64 11.09 36.81 22.20
CA ASP A 64 10.36 35.63 21.75
C ASP A 64 10.45 35.45 20.22
N THR A 65 10.56 34.18 19.78
CA THR A 65 10.39 33.84 18.37
C THR A 65 8.91 33.59 18.08
N ILE A 66 8.37 34.30 17.09
CA ILE A 66 6.96 34.22 16.67
C ILE A 66 6.84 33.83 15.19
N ILE A 67 5.68 33.30 14.81
CA ILE A 67 5.31 32.97 13.43
C ILE A 67 3.97 33.61 13.07
N THR A 68 3.89 34.19 11.88
CA THR A 68 2.66 34.83 11.37
C THR A 68 1.80 33.84 10.58
N ARG A 69 0.48 33.84 10.81
CA ARG A 69 -0.47 32.86 10.24
C ARG A 69 -1.32 33.37 9.08
N LYS A 70 -1.28 34.66 8.79
CA LYS A 70 -2.10 35.27 7.74
C LYS A 70 -1.31 36.20 6.85
N ASN A 71 -1.52 36.08 5.54
CA ASN A 71 -0.98 37.02 4.58
C ASN A 71 -1.61 38.41 4.79
N ASP A 72 -0.81 39.45 5.04
CA ASP A 72 -1.28 40.84 5.02
C ASP A 72 -0.32 41.74 4.24
N ARG A 73 -0.77 42.21 3.07
CA ARG A 73 0.02 43.04 2.15
C ARG A 73 0.16 44.49 2.63
N ARG A 74 -0.63 44.92 3.62
CA ARG A 74 -0.55 46.25 4.24
C ARG A 74 0.61 46.33 5.23
N LEU A 75 0.96 45.19 5.85
CA LEU A 75 2.10 45.07 6.75
C LEU A 75 3.40 44.91 5.93
N ARG A 76 3.97 46.05 5.52
CA ARG A 76 5.14 46.07 4.64
C ARG A 76 6.45 46.03 5.42
N THR A 77 7.43 45.37 4.82
CA THR A 77 8.84 45.43 5.24
C THR A 77 9.68 45.98 4.09
N PRO A 78 10.92 46.43 4.33
CA PRO A 78 11.82 46.89 3.26
C PRO A 78 12.03 45.88 2.12
N ARG A 79 11.77 44.58 2.35
CA ARG A 79 11.94 43.49 1.37
C ARG A 79 10.64 42.75 1.02
N GLY A 80 9.47 43.34 1.30
CA GLY A 80 8.18 42.73 0.94
C GLY A 80 7.06 43.08 1.91
N TRP A 81 6.30 42.06 2.31
CA TRP A 81 5.15 42.17 3.21
C TRP A 81 5.04 40.91 4.08
N VAL A 82 4.21 40.93 5.12
CA VAL A 82 4.06 39.82 6.08
C VAL A 82 3.29 38.66 5.45
N ARG A 83 3.94 37.51 5.34
CA ARG A 83 3.35 36.28 4.80
C ARG A 83 3.03 35.29 5.91
N ASN A 84 2.07 34.43 5.65
CA ASN A 84 1.86 33.22 6.44
C ASN A 84 3.15 32.38 6.41
N GLY A 85 3.60 31.93 7.58
CA GLY A 85 4.82 31.15 7.79
C GLY A 85 6.09 31.97 8.05
N ASP A 86 6.05 33.30 7.95
CA ASP A 86 7.22 34.12 8.26
C ASP A 86 7.57 34.06 9.76
N ARG A 87 8.86 33.86 10.07
CA ARG A 87 9.39 33.85 11.44
C ARG A 87 10.06 35.16 11.82
N TRP A 88 9.77 35.61 13.04
CA TRP A 88 10.23 36.88 13.57
C TRP A 88 10.71 36.74 15.00
N ILE A 89 11.60 37.64 15.41
CA ILE A 89 12.04 37.83 16.78
C ILE A 89 11.41 39.12 17.28
N VAL A 90 10.68 39.05 18.40
CA VAL A 90 10.07 40.22 19.03
C VAL A 90 11.17 41.10 19.60
N THR A 91 11.18 42.38 19.21
CA THR A 91 12.19 43.36 19.63
C THR A 91 11.63 44.43 20.57
N ASP A 92 10.33 44.73 20.47
CA ASP A 92 9.66 45.70 21.33
C ASP A 92 8.15 45.42 21.39
N ILE A 93 7.52 45.75 22.52
CA ILE A 93 6.08 45.61 22.76
C ILE A 93 5.54 46.96 23.21
N ARG A 94 4.51 47.45 22.52
CA ARG A 94 3.90 48.76 22.79
C ARG A 94 2.73 48.67 23.77
N ASN A 95 2.30 49.84 24.26
CA ASN A 95 1.17 49.99 25.21
C ASN A 95 -0.19 49.60 24.63
N ASP A 96 -0.34 49.69 23.32
CA ASP A 96 -1.55 49.33 22.59
C ASP A 96 -1.63 47.83 22.26
N GLY A 97 -0.62 47.03 22.63
CA GLY A 97 -0.54 45.60 22.28
C GLY A 97 0.10 45.32 20.92
N SER A 98 0.56 46.34 20.19
CA SER A 98 1.31 46.12 18.95
C SER A 98 2.75 45.65 19.21
N LEU A 99 3.27 44.82 18.30
CA LEU A 99 4.59 44.22 18.39
C LEU A 99 5.52 44.76 17.29
N THR A 100 6.74 45.13 17.67
CA THR A 100 7.83 45.35 16.69
C THR A 100 8.65 44.08 16.58
N ALA A 101 8.67 43.46 15.40
CA ALA A 101 9.34 42.20 15.17
C ALA A 101 10.34 42.30 14.02
N ARG A 102 11.50 41.65 14.19
CA ARG A 102 12.57 41.56 13.18
C ARG A 102 12.60 40.16 12.59
N ARG A 103 12.72 40.03 11.27
CA ARG A 103 12.86 38.71 10.63
C ARG A 103 14.08 37.95 11.19
N ALA A 104 13.92 36.64 11.38
CA ALA A 104 15.02 35.80 11.85
C ALA A 104 16.15 35.66 10.81
N ASP A 105 15.83 35.74 9.51
CA ASP A 105 16.74 35.51 8.39
C ASP A 105 17.31 36.79 7.75
N SER A 106 16.82 37.98 8.15
CA SER A 106 17.10 39.23 7.46
C SER A 106 16.82 40.47 8.31
N ARG A 107 17.33 41.64 7.90
CA ARG A 107 17.17 42.92 8.63
C ARG A 107 15.78 43.57 8.44
N GLY A 108 14.76 42.82 8.04
CA GLY A 108 13.42 43.37 7.86
C GLY A 108 12.71 43.51 9.21
N THR A 109 12.37 44.74 9.60
CA THR A 109 11.53 45.01 10.77
C THR A 109 10.11 45.31 10.34
N VAL A 110 9.12 44.86 11.10
CA VAL A 110 7.70 45.14 10.91
C VAL A 110 7.04 45.50 12.25
N ILE A 111 6.00 46.32 12.19
CA ILE A 111 5.10 46.55 13.32
C ILE A 111 3.81 45.78 13.04
N LEU A 112 3.48 44.83 13.90
CA LEU A 112 2.25 44.05 13.86
C LEU A 112 1.20 44.72 14.77
N PRO A 113 0.04 45.16 14.24
CA PRO A 113 -1.04 45.72 15.04
C PRO A 113 -1.59 44.72 16.06
N ALA A 114 -2.13 45.20 17.18
CA ALA A 114 -2.63 44.36 18.27
C ALA A 114 -3.64 43.30 17.80
N ASP A 115 -4.63 43.69 16.99
CA ASP A 115 -5.63 42.76 16.43
C ASP A 115 -5.00 41.66 15.57
N TYR A 116 -3.96 42.01 14.81
CA TYR A 116 -3.21 41.02 14.03
C TYR A 116 -2.39 40.12 14.95
N VAL A 117 -1.87 40.63 16.07
CA VAL A 117 -1.10 39.82 17.02
C VAL A 117 -1.98 38.82 17.76
N SER A 118 -3.17 39.23 18.20
CA SER A 118 -4.11 38.35 18.90
C SER A 118 -4.70 37.27 18.01
N ASP A 119 -4.93 37.57 16.72
CA ASP A 119 -5.69 36.66 15.85
C ASP A 119 -4.79 35.91 14.87
N HIS A 120 -3.64 36.50 14.55
CA HIS A 120 -2.67 36.25 13.47
C HIS A 120 -1.34 35.56 13.82
N VAL A 121 -0.98 35.42 15.10
CA VAL A 121 0.40 35.16 15.51
C VAL A 121 0.47 34.03 16.53
N ASP A 122 1.42 33.10 16.33
CA ASP A 122 1.78 32.04 17.28
C ASP A 122 3.25 32.18 17.72
N LEU A 123 3.63 31.44 18.76
CA LEU A 123 5.05 31.13 19.02
C LEU A 123 5.65 30.30 17.89
N GLY A 124 6.90 30.56 17.55
CA GLY A 124 7.59 30.01 16.39
C GLY A 124 8.84 29.19 16.70
N TYR A 125 8.98 28.67 17.92
CA TYR A 125 10.11 27.81 18.30
C TYR A 125 9.99 26.40 17.70
N ALA A 126 8.78 25.84 17.80
CA ALA A 126 8.37 24.60 17.16
C ALA A 126 7.25 24.86 16.13
N VAL A 127 7.25 24.10 15.04
CA VAL A 127 6.22 24.18 13.99
C VAL A 127 5.82 22.78 13.52
N THR A 128 4.66 22.65 12.89
CA THR A 128 4.29 21.40 12.22
C THR A 128 5.05 21.23 10.90
N ALA A 129 5.22 19.99 10.44
CA ALA A 129 5.86 19.70 9.15
C ALA A 129 5.22 20.46 7.97
N PHE A 130 3.88 20.56 7.96
CA PHE A 130 3.15 21.33 6.96
C PHE A 130 3.50 22.83 7.00
N ARG A 131 3.60 23.42 8.20
CA ARG A 131 3.98 24.83 8.38
C ARG A 131 5.46 25.09 8.14
N ALA A 132 6.30 24.06 8.19
CA ALA A 132 7.71 24.18 7.84
C ALA A 132 7.94 24.31 6.32
N GLN A 133 6.92 24.07 5.48
CA GLN A 133 7.05 24.14 4.03
C GLN A 133 7.51 25.53 3.58
N GLY A 134 8.61 25.57 2.85
CA GLY A 134 9.22 26.82 2.36
C GLY A 134 10.11 27.54 3.38
N ILE A 135 10.18 27.06 4.63
CA ILE A 135 11.18 27.52 5.60
C ILE A 135 12.54 26.89 5.24
N THR A 136 13.61 27.68 5.39
CA THR A 136 14.99 27.21 5.30
C THR A 136 15.79 27.73 6.49
N THR A 137 16.36 26.82 7.26
CA THR A 137 17.21 27.08 8.43
C THR A 137 18.59 26.48 8.23
N ASP A 138 19.53 26.74 9.14
CA ASP A 138 20.86 26.14 9.11
C ASP A 138 20.79 24.68 9.61
N THR A 139 20.04 24.45 10.69
CA THR A 139 19.75 23.12 11.23
C THR A 139 18.25 22.88 11.39
N SER A 140 17.85 21.61 11.33
CA SER A 140 16.48 21.18 11.66
C SER A 140 16.50 19.99 12.61
N HIS A 141 15.59 19.99 13.56
CA HIS A 141 15.36 18.89 14.50
C HIS A 141 13.93 18.41 14.34
N VAL A 142 13.75 17.17 13.91
CA VAL A 142 12.45 16.60 13.55
C VAL A 142 12.10 15.51 14.54
N LEU A 143 10.98 15.68 15.23
CA LEU A 143 10.33 14.64 16.02
C LEU A 143 9.40 13.83 15.12
N VAL A 144 9.59 12.52 15.13
CA VAL A 144 8.86 11.56 14.31
C VAL A 144 8.24 10.52 15.22
N ASP A 145 6.97 10.23 15.00
CA ASP A 145 6.28 9.11 15.63
C ASP A 145 5.74 8.13 14.56
N PRO A 146 5.18 6.97 14.95
CA PRO A 146 4.65 6.00 13.98
C PRO A 146 3.50 6.51 13.10
N SER A 147 2.82 7.58 13.49
CA SER A 147 1.77 8.26 12.71
C SER A 147 2.29 9.34 11.77
N THR A 148 3.57 9.69 11.85
CA THR A 148 4.18 10.62 10.90
C THR A 148 4.11 10.06 9.48
N THR A 149 3.72 10.90 8.53
CA THR A 149 3.62 10.52 7.10
C THR A 149 4.96 10.70 6.39
N ARG A 150 5.18 9.94 5.31
CA ARG A 150 6.37 10.01 4.45
C ARG A 150 6.59 11.42 3.91
N GLU A 151 5.52 12.08 3.47
CA GLU A 151 5.56 13.42 2.89
C GLU A 151 5.94 14.44 3.96
N ASN A 152 5.35 14.35 5.16
CA ASN A 152 5.72 15.20 6.29
C ASN A 152 7.17 14.97 6.72
N LEU A 153 7.62 13.71 6.75
CA LEU A 153 9.02 13.37 7.02
C LEU A 153 9.95 13.98 5.97
N TYR A 154 9.62 13.83 4.68
CA TYR A 154 10.42 14.39 3.59
C TYR A 154 10.52 15.91 3.66
N VAL A 155 9.39 16.60 3.89
CA VAL A 155 9.37 18.05 4.08
C VAL A 155 10.22 18.42 5.28
N ALA A 156 10.01 17.81 6.45
CA ALA A 156 10.75 18.15 7.65
C ALA A 156 12.27 17.92 7.50
N MET A 157 12.68 16.82 6.87
CA MET A 157 14.07 16.43 6.67
C MET A 157 14.83 17.24 5.60
N THR A 158 14.20 18.24 5.00
CA THR A 158 14.78 19.11 3.96
C THR A 158 14.81 20.59 4.33
N ARG A 159 14.55 20.94 5.60
CA ARG A 159 14.50 22.34 6.06
C ARG A 159 15.87 22.93 6.42
N GLY A 160 16.78 22.12 6.95
CA GLY A 160 18.13 22.52 7.35
C GLY A 160 19.12 22.46 6.20
N ARG A 161 19.95 23.50 6.06
CA ARG A 161 21.03 23.59 5.05
C ARG A 161 22.23 22.73 5.39
N HIS A 162 22.59 22.66 6.67
CA HIS A 162 23.82 22.03 7.14
C HIS A 162 23.56 20.70 7.84
N ALA A 163 22.47 20.60 8.61
CA ALA A 163 22.10 19.36 9.27
C ALA A 163 20.57 19.21 9.40
N ASN A 164 20.10 17.97 9.25
CA ASN A 164 18.71 17.58 9.50
C ASN A 164 18.74 16.35 10.41
N LEU A 165 18.31 16.50 11.66
CA LEU A 165 18.37 15.45 12.68
C LEU A 165 16.95 14.93 12.94
N VAL A 166 16.79 13.61 12.92
CA VAL A 166 15.53 12.94 13.21
C VAL A 166 15.58 12.24 14.56
N TYR A 167 14.55 12.45 15.38
CA TYR A 167 14.36 11.86 16.69
C TYR A 167 13.09 11.02 16.63
N VAL A 168 13.24 9.70 16.70
CA VAL A 168 12.17 8.74 16.42
C VAL A 168 11.59 8.23 17.72
N ALA A 169 10.33 8.55 17.99
CA ALA A 169 9.56 7.98 19.09
C ALA A 169 9.33 6.49 18.87
N THR A 170 9.87 5.66 19.76
CA THR A 170 9.74 4.20 19.78
C THR A 170 8.74 3.76 20.84
N ASP A 171 8.47 4.63 21.80
CA ASP A 171 7.47 4.52 22.85
C ASP A 171 6.34 5.55 22.59
N ARG A 172 5.08 5.09 22.64
CA ARG A 172 3.95 6.00 22.83
C ARG A 172 3.74 6.15 24.34
N PRO A 173 3.80 7.36 24.91
CA PRO A 173 3.20 7.60 26.22
C PRO A 173 1.69 7.39 26.04
N ASP A 174 1.18 6.31 26.64
CA ASP A 174 -0.23 6.00 26.68
C ASP A 174 -0.92 6.95 27.67
N ASP A 175 -1.49 8.05 27.17
CA ASP A 175 -2.31 8.97 27.98
C ASP A 175 -3.80 8.57 28.00
N ASN A 176 -4.17 7.47 27.35
CA ASN A 176 -5.54 6.97 27.34
C ASN A 176 -5.53 5.46 27.46
N HIS A 177 -5.50 4.92 28.69
CA HIS A 177 -5.67 3.52 29.09
C HIS A 177 -6.76 2.77 28.29
N THR A 178 -6.46 2.44 27.04
CA THR A 178 -7.34 1.79 26.08
C THR A 178 -6.45 0.71 25.51
N THR A 179 -6.72 -0.52 25.93
CA THR A 179 -6.14 -1.80 25.48
C THR A 179 -5.07 -1.72 24.38
N PRO A 180 -3.87 -2.31 24.58
CA PRO A 180 -2.80 -2.36 23.58
C PRO A 180 -3.34 -2.81 22.23
N HIS A 181 -3.10 -2.02 21.19
CA HIS A 181 -3.49 -2.41 19.84
C HIS A 181 -2.53 -3.50 19.37
N PRO A 182 -2.97 -4.53 18.61
CA PRO A 182 -2.10 -5.65 18.19
C PRO A 182 -0.89 -5.25 17.31
N ALA A 183 -0.72 -3.96 17.01
CA ALA A 183 0.37 -3.38 16.22
C ALA A 183 1.45 -2.70 17.08
N ASP A 184 1.28 -2.66 18.41
CA ASP A 184 2.26 -2.15 19.36
C ASP A 184 3.30 -3.24 19.62
N ASP A 185 4.27 -3.33 18.73
CA ASP A 185 5.48 -4.14 18.88
C ASP A 185 6.32 -3.59 20.04
N PRO A 186 6.46 -4.31 21.17
CA PRO A 186 7.25 -3.86 22.31
C PRO A 186 8.77 -3.78 22.00
N ASP A 187 9.22 -4.33 20.86
CA ASP A 187 10.60 -4.27 20.37
C ASP A 187 10.80 -3.23 19.25
N ALA A 188 9.87 -2.26 19.10
CA ALA A 188 9.94 -1.25 18.05
C ALA A 188 11.27 -0.45 18.10
N THR A 189 12.15 -0.71 17.14
CA THR A 189 13.38 0.08 16.95
C THR A 189 13.11 1.35 16.14
N ALA A 190 13.96 2.37 16.27
CA ALA A 190 13.87 3.59 15.44
C ALA A 190 13.85 3.27 13.92
N ARG A 191 14.52 2.18 13.51
CA ARG A 191 14.51 1.71 12.12
C ARG A 191 13.15 1.17 11.70
N SER A 192 12.45 0.40 12.55
CA SER A 192 11.14 -0.14 12.20
C SER A 192 10.06 0.95 12.16
N VAL A 193 10.16 1.95 13.04
CA VAL A 193 9.27 3.14 13.00
C VAL A 193 9.51 3.94 11.73
N LEU A 194 10.76 4.27 11.38
CA LEU A 194 11.06 4.97 10.12
C LEU A 194 10.63 4.17 8.89
N TYR A 195 10.78 2.85 8.91
CA TYR A 195 10.28 2.00 7.84
C TYR A 195 8.76 2.14 7.69
N ARG A 196 8.00 2.11 8.79
CA ARG A 196 6.54 2.35 8.78
C ARG A 196 6.18 3.74 8.26
N VAL A 197 6.88 4.79 8.72
CA VAL A 197 6.67 6.17 8.24
C VAL A 197 6.91 6.28 6.74
N LEU A 198 7.93 5.62 6.19
CA LEU A 198 8.17 5.59 4.74
C LEU A 198 7.09 4.85 3.94
N GLN A 199 6.31 3.98 4.59
CA GLN A 199 5.12 3.35 3.98
C GLN A 199 3.84 4.17 4.22
N HIS A 200 3.84 5.09 5.19
CA HIS A 200 2.67 5.88 5.57
C HIS A 200 2.53 7.12 4.67
N VAL A 201 1.75 7.02 3.60
CA VAL A 201 1.50 8.13 2.67
C VAL A 201 0.41 9.04 3.23
N GLY A 202 0.74 10.31 3.46
CA GLY A 202 -0.10 11.32 4.10
C GLY A 202 -0.94 12.16 3.17
N ALA A 203 -1.05 11.78 1.89
CA ALA A 203 -2.10 12.33 1.07
C ALA A 203 -3.43 11.85 1.67
N GLU A 204 -4.23 12.75 2.23
CA GLU A 204 -5.67 12.54 2.26
C GLU A 204 -6.07 12.29 0.81
N LEU A 205 -6.24 11.00 0.49
CA LEU A 205 -6.74 10.56 -0.81
C LEU A 205 -8.02 11.36 -1.04
N SER A 206 -8.09 12.15 -2.11
CA SER A 206 -9.30 12.92 -2.43
C SER A 206 -10.52 11.99 -2.37
N ALA A 207 -11.74 12.47 -2.12
CA ALA A 207 -12.92 11.59 -2.11
C ALA A 207 -13.00 10.70 -3.37
N HIS A 208 -12.42 11.12 -4.50
CA HIS A 208 -12.25 10.33 -5.72
C HIS A 208 -11.16 9.25 -5.65
N GLU A 209 -10.01 9.54 -5.03
CA GLU A 209 -8.92 8.57 -4.83
C GLU A 209 -9.17 7.65 -3.63
N THR A 210 -9.96 8.07 -2.64
CA THR A 210 -10.50 7.17 -1.61
C THR A 210 -11.47 6.21 -2.29
N ILE A 211 -12.38 6.69 -3.13
CA ILE A 211 -13.22 5.81 -3.97
C ILE A 211 -12.36 4.93 -4.87
N THR A 212 -11.25 5.41 -5.44
CA THR A 212 -10.43 4.60 -6.35
C THR A 212 -9.56 3.60 -5.59
N ALA A 213 -8.90 3.97 -4.49
CA ALA A 213 -8.10 3.07 -3.66
C ALA A 213 -8.98 2.08 -2.88
N GLU A 214 -10.15 2.51 -2.41
CA GLU A 214 -11.20 1.62 -1.94
C GLU A 214 -11.68 0.74 -3.11
N HIS A 215 -12.06 1.26 -4.28
CA HIS A 215 -12.44 0.43 -5.44
C HIS A 215 -11.31 -0.51 -5.91
N GLU A 216 -10.04 -0.15 -5.74
CA GLU A 216 -8.89 -1.00 -6.06
C GLU A 216 -8.73 -2.12 -5.03
N THR A 217 -9.04 -1.85 -3.76
CA THR A 217 -9.02 -2.84 -2.68
C THR A 217 -10.26 -3.75 -2.73
N TRP A 218 -11.47 -3.17 -2.82
CA TRP A 218 -12.77 -3.83 -2.98
C TRP A 218 -12.96 -4.48 -4.36
N GLY A 219 -12.21 -4.05 -5.37
CA GLY A 219 -12.21 -4.58 -6.73
C GLY A 219 -10.96 -5.41 -7.07
N SER A 220 -10.12 -5.74 -6.09
CA SER A 220 -8.96 -6.59 -6.30
C SER A 220 -9.36 -7.97 -6.83
N VAL A 221 -8.48 -8.62 -7.59
CA VAL A 221 -8.69 -10.00 -8.05
C VAL A 221 -8.87 -10.94 -6.85
N GLY A 222 -8.23 -10.65 -5.71
CA GLY A 222 -8.41 -11.41 -4.47
C GLY A 222 -9.86 -11.38 -3.97
N GLN A 223 -10.41 -10.17 -3.80
CA GLN A 223 -11.78 -9.98 -3.33
C GLN A 223 -12.82 -10.55 -4.30
N LEU A 224 -12.71 -10.21 -5.59
CA LEU A 224 -13.63 -10.69 -6.61
C LEU A 224 -13.59 -12.22 -6.77
N ALA A 225 -12.43 -12.83 -6.55
CA ALA A 225 -12.31 -14.28 -6.57
C ALA A 225 -12.93 -14.94 -5.33
N ALA A 226 -12.77 -14.36 -4.14
CA ALA A 226 -13.43 -14.86 -2.93
C ALA A 226 -14.96 -14.83 -3.07
N GLU A 227 -15.50 -13.75 -3.65
CA GLU A 227 -16.93 -13.66 -4.00
C GLU A 227 -17.34 -14.72 -5.02
N TYR A 228 -16.57 -14.89 -6.09
CA TYR A 228 -16.81 -15.91 -7.10
C TYR A 228 -16.83 -17.31 -6.51
N GLU A 229 -15.84 -17.63 -5.66
CA GLU A 229 -15.69 -18.93 -4.99
C GLU A 229 -16.88 -19.22 -4.07
N THR A 230 -17.36 -18.23 -3.33
CA THR A 230 -18.55 -18.33 -2.47
C THR A 230 -19.82 -18.63 -3.28
N ILE A 231 -20.06 -17.88 -4.35
CA ILE A 231 -21.21 -18.11 -5.24
C ILE A 231 -21.09 -19.50 -5.90
N ALA A 232 -19.89 -19.88 -6.32
CA ALA A 232 -19.62 -21.17 -6.97
C ALA A 232 -19.84 -22.34 -6.02
N GLN A 233 -19.47 -22.20 -4.75
CA GLN A 233 -19.71 -23.21 -3.72
C GLN A 233 -21.22 -23.43 -3.53
N ALA A 234 -21.99 -22.36 -3.35
CA ALA A 234 -23.44 -22.48 -3.25
C ALA A 234 -24.08 -23.04 -4.54
N ALA A 235 -23.62 -22.60 -5.71
CA ALA A 235 -24.23 -22.97 -6.99
C ALA A 235 -24.01 -24.43 -7.40
N GLN A 236 -22.90 -25.02 -6.96
CA GLN A 236 -22.54 -26.39 -7.30
C GLN A 236 -22.79 -27.37 -6.14
N HIS A 237 -23.24 -26.87 -4.98
CA HIS A 237 -23.45 -27.66 -3.76
C HIS A 237 -24.29 -28.92 -4.04
N ASP A 238 -25.52 -28.74 -4.52
CA ASP A 238 -26.45 -29.86 -4.74
C ASP A 238 -25.94 -30.88 -5.76
N ARG A 239 -25.23 -30.39 -6.78
CA ARG A 239 -24.63 -31.26 -7.79
C ARG A 239 -23.51 -32.11 -7.20
N PHE A 240 -22.61 -31.49 -6.43
CA PHE A 240 -21.52 -32.22 -5.80
C PHE A 240 -22.00 -33.13 -4.66
N ALA A 241 -23.02 -32.73 -3.91
CA ALA A 241 -23.69 -33.62 -2.95
C ALA A 241 -24.28 -34.85 -3.66
N THR A 242 -24.94 -34.66 -4.81
CA THR A 242 -25.44 -35.76 -5.63
C THR A 242 -24.31 -36.67 -6.14
N LEU A 243 -23.17 -36.09 -6.54
CA LEU A 243 -21.98 -36.85 -6.94
C LEU A 243 -21.43 -37.70 -5.79
N ILE A 244 -21.38 -37.16 -4.56
CA ILE A 244 -20.94 -37.89 -3.38
C ILE A 244 -21.88 -39.05 -3.06
N ARG A 245 -23.20 -38.82 -3.08
CA ARG A 245 -24.19 -39.90 -2.89
C ARG A 245 -24.06 -41.01 -3.93
N ASN A 246 -23.67 -40.67 -5.15
CA ASN A 246 -23.47 -41.63 -6.25
C ASN A 246 -22.03 -42.17 -6.34
N SER A 247 -21.14 -41.83 -5.40
CA SER A 247 -19.72 -42.21 -5.44
C SER A 247 -19.44 -43.62 -4.93
N GLY A 248 -20.46 -44.33 -4.43
CA GLY A 248 -20.30 -45.69 -3.88
C GLY A 248 -20.01 -45.74 -2.37
N LEU A 249 -20.07 -44.60 -1.69
CA LEU A 249 -20.18 -44.53 -0.23
C LEU A 249 -21.54 -45.09 0.23
N THR A 250 -21.60 -45.57 1.46
CA THR A 250 -22.90 -45.84 2.10
C THR A 250 -23.69 -44.54 2.29
N PRO A 251 -25.03 -44.59 2.42
CA PRO A 251 -25.83 -43.39 2.62
C PRO A 251 -25.41 -42.55 3.84
N GLU A 252 -24.99 -43.20 4.92
CA GLU A 252 -24.51 -42.55 6.15
C GLU A 252 -23.18 -41.83 5.91
N GLU A 253 -22.17 -42.53 5.38
CA GLU A 253 -20.87 -41.94 5.02
C GLU A 253 -21.00 -40.77 4.03
N ALA A 254 -21.96 -40.85 3.10
CA ALA A 254 -22.22 -39.80 2.12
C ALA A 254 -22.78 -38.54 2.77
N GLU A 255 -23.75 -38.65 3.68
CA GLU A 255 -24.29 -37.49 4.40
C GLU A 255 -23.26 -36.91 5.38
N ASP A 256 -22.49 -37.74 6.08
CA ASP A 256 -21.37 -37.29 6.94
C ASP A 256 -20.34 -36.50 6.13
N THR A 257 -20.01 -36.95 4.92
CA THR A 257 -19.11 -36.25 4.00
C THR A 257 -19.68 -34.90 3.56
N ILE A 258 -20.99 -34.81 3.31
CA ILE A 258 -21.66 -33.58 2.85
C ILE A 258 -21.75 -32.54 3.99
N HIS A 259 -21.96 -32.99 5.22
CA HIS A 259 -22.08 -32.14 6.40
C HIS A 259 -20.74 -31.79 7.07
N SER A 260 -19.64 -32.39 6.62
CA SER A 260 -18.28 -32.11 7.10
C SER A 260 -17.83 -30.68 6.76
N ASP A 261 -17.10 -30.05 7.67
CA ASP A 261 -16.45 -28.75 7.45
C ASP A 261 -15.46 -28.79 6.27
N ALA A 262 -14.89 -29.96 5.96
CA ALA A 262 -13.98 -30.14 4.83
C ALA A 262 -14.69 -30.26 3.47
N PHE A 263 -16.03 -30.30 3.43
CA PHE A 263 -16.78 -30.39 2.17
C PHE A 263 -16.54 -29.19 1.25
N GLY A 264 -16.35 -27.99 1.81
CA GLY A 264 -15.96 -26.80 1.04
C GLY A 264 -14.63 -26.97 0.30
N ALA A 265 -13.62 -27.50 0.97
CA ALA A 265 -12.31 -27.77 0.37
C ALA A 265 -12.38 -28.90 -0.68
N LEU A 266 -13.19 -29.94 -0.44
CA LEU A 266 -13.42 -31.00 -1.41
C LEU A 266 -14.12 -30.48 -2.69
N THR A 267 -15.16 -29.67 -2.55
CA THR A 267 -15.88 -29.08 -3.71
C THR A 267 -15.00 -28.11 -4.51
N ALA A 268 -14.10 -27.37 -3.85
CA ALA A 268 -13.11 -26.54 -4.52
C ALA A 268 -12.14 -27.40 -5.38
N GLU A 269 -11.65 -28.52 -4.85
CA GLU A 269 -10.81 -29.46 -5.61
C GLU A 269 -11.55 -30.17 -6.74
N LEU A 270 -12.83 -30.51 -6.55
CA LEU A 270 -13.66 -31.07 -7.63
C LEU A 270 -13.82 -30.07 -8.78
N ARG A 271 -14.10 -28.81 -8.47
CA ARG A 271 -14.17 -27.73 -9.46
C ARG A 271 -12.83 -27.54 -10.18
N GLN A 272 -11.73 -27.57 -9.44
CA GLN A 272 -10.36 -27.52 -9.97
C GLN A 272 -10.11 -28.68 -10.95
N ALA A 273 -10.52 -29.90 -10.60
CA ALA A 273 -10.39 -31.09 -11.46
C ALA A 273 -11.19 -30.92 -12.77
N GLU A 274 -12.44 -30.47 -12.68
CA GLU A 274 -13.27 -30.22 -13.87
C GLU A 274 -12.72 -29.10 -14.77
N ALA A 275 -12.23 -28.01 -14.19
CA ALA A 275 -11.61 -26.93 -14.96
C ALA A 275 -10.39 -27.42 -15.74
N ASN A 276 -9.70 -28.45 -15.23
CA ASN A 276 -8.62 -29.15 -15.89
C ASN A 276 -9.09 -30.34 -16.77
N HIS A 277 -10.39 -30.47 -17.02
CA HIS A 277 -11.04 -31.50 -17.86
C HIS A 277 -10.92 -32.94 -17.33
N HIS A 278 -10.76 -33.12 -16.02
CA HIS A 278 -10.89 -34.44 -15.40
C HIS A 278 -12.37 -34.86 -15.35
N ASN A 279 -12.65 -36.14 -15.63
CA ASN A 279 -14.01 -36.70 -15.49
C ASN A 279 -14.24 -37.11 -14.03
N ILE A 280 -14.85 -36.22 -13.26
CA ILE A 280 -15.09 -36.43 -11.83
C ILE A 280 -16.11 -37.55 -11.55
N ASP A 281 -17.09 -37.74 -12.43
CA ASP A 281 -18.09 -38.83 -12.31
C ASP A 281 -17.46 -40.21 -12.39
N ALA A 282 -16.38 -40.35 -13.17
CA ALA A 282 -15.61 -41.59 -13.25
C ALA A 282 -14.51 -41.71 -12.19
N LEU A 283 -13.98 -40.58 -11.70
CA LEU A 283 -12.90 -40.56 -10.72
C LEU A 283 -13.39 -40.84 -9.31
N MET A 284 -14.51 -40.25 -8.89
CA MET A 284 -15.01 -40.37 -7.51
C MET A 284 -15.27 -41.84 -7.12
N PRO A 285 -16.00 -42.65 -7.90
CA PRO A 285 -16.22 -44.05 -7.55
C PRO A 285 -14.93 -44.87 -7.44
N ARG A 286 -13.95 -44.58 -8.30
CA ARG A 286 -12.65 -45.27 -8.28
C ARG A 286 -11.85 -44.93 -7.02
N MET A 287 -11.93 -43.69 -6.54
CA MET A 287 -11.21 -43.25 -5.34
C MET A 287 -11.83 -43.79 -4.06
N VAL A 288 -13.17 -43.90 -4.03
CA VAL A 288 -13.92 -44.55 -2.94
C VAL A 288 -13.58 -46.04 -2.88
N ALA A 289 -13.61 -46.73 -4.01
CA ALA A 289 -13.31 -48.17 -4.07
C ALA A 289 -11.85 -48.55 -3.81
N ALA A 290 -10.90 -47.61 -3.97
CA ALA A 290 -9.47 -47.92 -3.89
C ALA A 290 -8.99 -48.29 -2.47
N ARG A 291 -9.60 -47.72 -1.43
CA ARG A 291 -9.27 -48.01 -0.02
C ARG A 291 -10.42 -47.57 0.89
N GLY A 292 -10.86 -48.46 1.78
CA GLY A 292 -11.92 -48.18 2.76
C GLY A 292 -11.57 -47.05 3.74
N PHE A 293 -12.58 -46.58 4.47
CA PHE A 293 -12.52 -45.41 5.36
C PHE A 293 -12.52 -45.76 6.86
N GLY A 294 -12.36 -47.03 7.23
CA GLY A 294 -12.50 -47.49 8.61
C GLY A 294 -11.54 -46.87 9.64
N ASP A 295 -10.44 -46.25 9.20
CA ASP A 295 -9.47 -45.53 10.05
C ASP A 295 -9.52 -44.00 9.86
N ALA A 296 -10.54 -43.46 9.17
CA ALA A 296 -10.62 -42.04 8.83
C ALA A 296 -11.51 -41.28 9.81
N ASP A 297 -10.95 -40.27 10.47
CA ASP A 297 -11.73 -39.36 11.33
C ASP A 297 -12.68 -38.45 10.53
N ASP A 298 -12.34 -38.13 9.27
CA ASP A 298 -13.16 -37.35 8.35
C ASP A 298 -12.99 -37.82 6.89
N ILE A 299 -14.06 -38.40 6.33
CA ILE A 299 -14.09 -38.94 4.96
C ILE A 299 -13.88 -37.82 3.93
N ALA A 300 -14.41 -36.62 4.17
CA ALA A 300 -14.30 -35.50 3.24
C ALA A 300 -12.84 -35.04 3.09
N SER A 301 -12.09 -34.93 4.20
CA SER A 301 -10.65 -34.64 4.19
C SER A 301 -9.84 -35.72 3.45
N VAL A 302 -10.16 -37.00 3.63
CA VAL A 302 -9.50 -38.10 2.91
C VAL A 302 -9.77 -38.03 1.41
N LEU A 303 -11.02 -37.80 1.01
CA LEU A 303 -11.39 -37.65 -0.40
C LEU A 303 -10.73 -36.42 -1.03
N HIS A 304 -10.67 -35.31 -0.30
CA HIS A 304 -9.97 -34.10 -0.75
C HIS A 304 -8.49 -34.38 -1.03
N HIS A 305 -7.78 -35.02 -0.09
CA HIS A 305 -6.37 -35.35 -0.26
C HIS A 305 -6.14 -36.36 -1.40
N ARG A 306 -7.00 -37.38 -1.53
CA ARG A 306 -6.93 -38.36 -2.63
C ARG A 306 -7.16 -37.70 -3.98
N LEU A 307 -8.14 -36.82 -4.07
CA LEU A 307 -8.46 -36.09 -5.29
C LEU A 307 -7.29 -35.19 -5.70
N ALA A 308 -6.78 -34.37 -4.78
CA ALA A 308 -5.61 -33.51 -5.03
C ALA A 308 -4.40 -34.31 -5.55
N ARG A 309 -4.13 -35.49 -4.97
CA ARG A 309 -3.06 -36.37 -5.43
C ARG A 309 -3.33 -36.99 -6.80
N ALA A 310 -4.59 -37.31 -7.13
CA ALA A 310 -4.98 -37.87 -8.41
C ALA A 310 -4.97 -36.83 -9.54
N THR A 311 -5.18 -35.55 -9.22
CA THR A 311 -5.24 -34.43 -10.17
C THR A 311 -3.97 -33.61 -10.25
N ASP A 312 -2.96 -33.91 -9.43
CA ASP A 312 -1.61 -33.32 -9.50
C ASP A 312 -0.99 -33.43 -10.91
N ARG A 313 -1.37 -34.48 -11.65
CA ARG A 313 -1.04 -34.63 -13.07
C ARG A 313 -2.19 -34.11 -13.95
N PRO A 314 -1.91 -33.25 -14.95
CA PRO A 314 -2.92 -32.75 -15.88
C PRO A 314 -3.70 -33.88 -16.57
N ALA A 315 -5.00 -33.69 -16.80
CA ALA A 315 -5.80 -34.63 -17.59
C ALA A 315 -5.25 -34.80 -19.02
N GLY A 316 -4.87 -36.03 -19.37
CA GLY A 316 -4.47 -36.46 -20.71
C GLY A 316 -2.97 -36.41 -21.01
N SER A 317 -2.48 -37.34 -21.83
CA SER A 317 -1.11 -37.37 -22.36
C SER A 317 -1.08 -36.94 -23.83
N GLY A 318 -0.21 -36.00 -24.22
CA GLY A 318 0.12 -35.71 -25.62
C GLY A 318 -0.62 -34.54 -26.32
N ARG A 319 -0.57 -34.54 -27.65
CA ARG A 319 -0.92 -33.45 -28.61
C ARG A 319 -2.40 -33.01 -28.64
N THR A 320 -3.27 -33.60 -27.82
CA THR A 320 -4.72 -33.32 -27.73
C THR A 320 -5.13 -32.61 -26.43
N ARG A 321 -4.18 -31.95 -25.77
CA ARG A 321 -4.40 -31.26 -24.49
C ARG A 321 -5.33 -30.04 -24.66
N LYS A 322 -6.56 -30.13 -24.12
CA LYS A 322 -7.48 -28.99 -24.04
C LYS A 322 -6.95 -27.96 -23.04
N ALA A 323 -7.11 -26.68 -23.36
CA ALA A 323 -6.75 -25.60 -22.45
C ALA A 323 -7.68 -25.62 -21.22
N PRO A 324 -7.15 -25.46 -20.00
CA PRO A 324 -7.98 -25.46 -18.79
C PRO A 324 -8.93 -24.25 -18.79
N ARG A 325 -10.10 -24.43 -18.20
CA ARG A 325 -11.16 -23.41 -18.11
C ARG A 325 -10.92 -22.53 -16.90
N LEU A 326 -10.05 -21.54 -17.07
CA LEU A 326 -9.63 -20.63 -16.01
C LEU A 326 -10.04 -19.19 -16.31
N ILE A 327 -10.48 -18.47 -15.28
CA ILE A 327 -10.75 -17.04 -15.28
C ILE A 327 -9.43 -16.31 -14.99
N ALA A 328 -9.09 -15.37 -15.87
CA ALA A 328 -7.77 -14.70 -15.89
C ALA A 328 -6.55 -15.66 -15.89
N GLY A 329 -6.76 -16.95 -16.19
CA GLY A 329 -5.71 -17.97 -16.15
C GLY A 329 -5.38 -18.54 -14.77
N LEU A 330 -6.13 -18.15 -13.72
CA LEU A 330 -5.93 -18.60 -12.35
C LEU A 330 -7.15 -19.32 -11.80
N ILE A 331 -8.30 -18.66 -11.76
CA ILE A 331 -9.46 -19.14 -10.99
C ILE A 331 -10.24 -20.20 -11.79
N PRO A 332 -10.50 -21.39 -11.24
CA PRO A 332 -11.31 -22.41 -11.91
C PRO A 332 -12.73 -21.94 -12.20
N GLU A 333 -13.15 -22.04 -13.46
CA GLU A 333 -14.52 -21.70 -13.85
C GLU A 333 -15.50 -22.74 -13.30
N ALA A 334 -16.54 -22.30 -12.61
CA ALA A 334 -17.66 -23.12 -12.20
C ALA A 334 -18.50 -23.53 -13.42
N THR A 335 -18.77 -24.82 -13.54
CA THR A 335 -19.49 -25.41 -14.69
C THR A 335 -20.58 -26.37 -14.21
N GLY A 336 -21.43 -26.81 -15.14
CA GLY A 336 -22.52 -27.75 -14.87
C GLY A 336 -23.90 -27.09 -14.69
N PRO A 337 -24.91 -27.91 -14.37
CA PRO A 337 -26.26 -27.43 -14.09
C PRO A 337 -26.28 -26.55 -12.84
N MET A 338 -26.95 -25.40 -12.94
CA MET A 338 -27.17 -24.42 -11.87
C MET A 338 -28.33 -23.51 -12.26
N SER A 339 -28.89 -22.77 -11.30
CA SER A 339 -29.96 -21.81 -11.56
C SER A 339 -29.51 -20.71 -12.54
N ALA A 340 -30.47 -20.10 -13.25
CA ALA A 340 -30.17 -19.01 -14.18
C ALA A 340 -29.56 -17.80 -13.46
N GLU A 341 -30.02 -17.52 -12.24
CA GLU A 341 -29.53 -16.45 -11.39
C GLU A 341 -28.07 -16.67 -10.97
N MET A 342 -27.73 -17.86 -10.47
CA MET A 342 -26.35 -18.18 -10.08
C MET A 342 -25.40 -18.18 -11.27
N ARG A 343 -25.85 -18.69 -12.43
CA ARG A 343 -25.08 -18.62 -13.68
C ARG A 343 -24.80 -17.16 -14.09
N LYS A 344 -25.80 -16.29 -13.96
CA LYS A 344 -25.66 -14.86 -14.25
C LYS A 344 -24.67 -14.21 -13.27
N ALA A 345 -24.82 -14.45 -11.97
CA ALA A 345 -23.93 -13.91 -10.95
C ALA A 345 -22.47 -14.34 -11.18
N LEU A 346 -22.22 -15.63 -11.44
CA LEU A 346 -20.88 -16.15 -11.75
C LEU A 346 -20.30 -15.52 -13.03
N LYS A 347 -21.13 -15.29 -14.06
CA LYS A 347 -20.71 -14.62 -15.29
C LYS A 347 -20.29 -13.17 -15.03
N GLU A 348 -21.07 -12.42 -14.25
CA GLU A 348 -20.75 -11.04 -13.88
C GLU A 348 -19.43 -10.96 -13.10
N ARG A 349 -19.23 -11.82 -12.09
CA ARG A 349 -17.96 -11.84 -11.31
C ARG A 349 -16.78 -12.24 -12.18
N ARG A 350 -16.97 -13.20 -13.09
CA ARG A 350 -15.95 -13.56 -14.08
C ARG A 350 -15.52 -12.37 -14.93
N GLU A 351 -16.48 -11.59 -15.43
CA GLU A 351 -16.19 -10.40 -16.25
C GLU A 351 -15.43 -9.35 -15.45
N LEU A 352 -15.84 -9.08 -14.21
CA LEU A 352 -15.13 -8.16 -13.30
C LEU A 352 -13.68 -8.60 -13.04
N ILE A 353 -13.44 -9.88 -12.76
CA ILE A 353 -12.09 -10.42 -12.56
C ILE A 353 -11.23 -10.22 -13.81
N GLN A 354 -11.79 -10.46 -14.99
CA GLN A 354 -11.07 -10.29 -16.26
C GLN A 354 -10.74 -8.83 -16.54
N GLN A 355 -11.69 -7.92 -16.29
CA GLN A 355 -11.51 -6.48 -16.44
C GLN A 355 -10.45 -5.95 -15.47
N ARG A 356 -10.48 -6.37 -14.20
CA ARG A 356 -9.47 -6.00 -13.21
C ARG A 356 -8.07 -6.45 -13.63
N ALA A 357 -7.92 -7.72 -14.03
CA ALA A 357 -6.62 -8.25 -14.47
C ALA A 357 -6.09 -7.54 -15.73
N GLU A 358 -6.97 -7.09 -16.61
CA GLU A 358 -6.62 -6.27 -17.79
C GLU A 358 -6.18 -4.87 -17.37
N ALA A 359 -6.94 -4.19 -16.51
CA ALA A 359 -6.61 -2.85 -16.01
C ALA A 359 -5.25 -2.83 -15.28
N VAL A 360 -4.98 -3.81 -14.42
CA VAL A 360 -3.69 -3.95 -13.71
C VAL A 360 -2.53 -4.11 -14.70
N LEU A 361 -2.72 -4.90 -15.75
CA LEU A 361 -1.69 -5.07 -16.79
C LEU A 361 -1.47 -3.79 -17.59
N ASP A 362 -2.54 -3.14 -18.03
CA ASP A 362 -2.49 -1.94 -18.87
C ASP A 362 -1.86 -0.76 -18.11
N GLN A 363 -2.21 -0.59 -16.83
CA GLN A 363 -1.58 0.39 -15.95
C GLN A 363 -0.08 0.12 -15.79
N ALA A 364 0.31 -1.11 -15.49
CA ALA A 364 1.71 -1.46 -15.30
C ALA A 364 2.55 -1.30 -16.59
N LEU A 365 1.95 -1.52 -17.76
CA LEU A 365 2.55 -1.22 -19.07
C LEU A 365 2.72 0.29 -19.29
N ALA A 366 1.71 1.09 -18.98
CA ALA A 366 1.74 2.54 -19.13
C ALA A 366 2.81 3.19 -18.23
N GLU A 367 2.90 2.74 -16.98
CA GLU A 367 3.88 3.21 -15.99
C GLU A 367 5.28 2.60 -16.17
N ARG A 368 5.43 1.64 -17.09
CA ARG A 368 6.69 0.88 -17.33
C ARG A 368 7.26 0.27 -16.05
N GLN A 369 6.39 -0.34 -15.23
CA GLN A 369 6.81 -0.98 -13.99
C GLN A 369 7.87 -2.07 -14.26
N GLU A 370 8.86 -2.19 -13.37
CA GLU A 370 10.04 -3.06 -13.60
C GLU A 370 9.68 -4.53 -13.85
N TRP A 371 8.61 -5.04 -13.24
CA TRP A 371 8.18 -6.43 -13.44
C TRP A 371 7.61 -6.67 -14.86
N VAL A 372 7.05 -5.65 -15.51
CA VAL A 372 6.51 -5.76 -16.87
C VAL A 372 7.65 -5.88 -17.88
N LEU A 373 8.79 -5.24 -17.63
CA LEU A 373 9.99 -5.39 -18.45
C LEU A 373 10.46 -6.86 -18.51
N ALA A 374 10.24 -7.62 -17.43
CA ALA A 374 10.57 -9.05 -17.39
C ALA A 374 9.59 -9.94 -18.17
N LEU A 375 8.47 -9.41 -18.67
CA LEU A 375 7.52 -10.13 -19.54
C LEU A 375 7.96 -10.14 -21.01
N GLY A 376 8.84 -9.21 -21.41
CA GLY A 376 9.26 -9.00 -22.80
C GLY A 376 8.29 -8.11 -23.59
N ASP A 377 8.72 -7.69 -24.78
CA ASP A 377 7.94 -6.80 -25.65
C ASP A 377 6.69 -7.48 -26.23
N THR A 378 5.69 -6.67 -26.58
CA THR A 378 4.49 -7.17 -27.25
C THR A 378 4.80 -7.51 -28.70
N PRO A 379 4.52 -8.75 -29.15
CA PRO A 379 4.73 -9.17 -30.55
C PRO A 379 3.99 -8.30 -31.57
N ALA A 380 4.57 -8.16 -32.77
CA ALA A 380 3.96 -7.40 -33.86
C ALA A 380 2.80 -8.15 -34.53
N GLU A 381 2.82 -9.48 -34.53
CA GLU A 381 1.77 -10.30 -35.14
C GLU A 381 0.49 -10.30 -34.26
N PRO A 382 -0.70 -9.99 -34.78
CA PRO A 382 -1.93 -9.87 -33.98
C PRO A 382 -2.29 -11.11 -33.16
N ARG A 383 -2.04 -12.31 -33.70
CA ARG A 383 -2.30 -13.58 -32.99
C ARG A 383 -1.31 -13.81 -31.85
N ALA A 384 -0.03 -13.50 -32.07
CA ALA A 384 1.00 -13.59 -31.05
C ALA A 384 0.79 -12.53 -29.97
N ALA A 385 0.40 -11.31 -30.34
CA ALA A 385 0.04 -10.24 -29.40
C ALA A 385 -1.15 -10.63 -28.50
N ALA A 386 -2.21 -11.23 -29.06
CA ALA A 386 -3.33 -11.72 -28.27
C ALA A 386 -2.93 -12.87 -27.31
N ALA A 387 -2.03 -13.75 -27.75
CA ALA A 387 -1.49 -14.82 -26.90
C ALA A 387 -0.58 -14.27 -25.79
N TRP A 388 0.24 -13.26 -26.09
CA TRP A 388 1.07 -12.52 -25.15
C TRP A 388 0.19 -11.84 -24.10
N LYS A 389 -0.81 -11.04 -24.52
CA LYS A 389 -1.73 -10.35 -23.60
C LYS A 389 -2.44 -11.31 -22.65
N ARG A 390 -2.93 -12.46 -23.16
CA ARG A 390 -3.58 -13.48 -22.31
C ARG A 390 -2.64 -14.01 -21.22
N ARG A 391 -1.36 -14.25 -21.55
CA ARG A 391 -0.36 -14.77 -20.61
C ARG A 391 0.09 -13.69 -19.61
N ALA A 392 0.27 -12.46 -20.09
CA ALA A 392 0.61 -11.32 -19.25
C ALA A 392 -0.51 -11.01 -18.24
N ARG A 393 -1.78 -11.11 -18.65
CA ARG A 393 -2.95 -10.97 -17.75
C ARG A 393 -2.95 -11.99 -16.62
N THR A 394 -2.48 -13.22 -16.87
CA THR A 394 -2.37 -14.23 -15.81
C THR A 394 -1.34 -13.84 -14.75
N VAL A 395 -0.22 -13.24 -15.17
CA VAL A 395 0.79 -12.72 -14.23
C VAL A 395 0.24 -11.50 -13.47
N ALA A 396 -0.44 -10.58 -14.15
CA ALA A 396 -1.09 -9.43 -13.53
C ALA A 396 -2.15 -9.84 -12.51
N ALA A 397 -3.02 -10.79 -12.86
CA ALA A 397 -4.04 -11.33 -11.96
C ALA A 397 -3.42 -11.99 -10.73
N TYR A 398 -2.29 -12.68 -10.88
CA TYR A 398 -1.60 -13.34 -9.76
C TYR A 398 -1.02 -12.29 -8.80
N ARG A 399 -0.41 -11.24 -9.35
CA ARG A 399 0.14 -10.15 -8.55
C ARG A 399 -0.94 -9.42 -7.76
N ASP A 400 -2.05 -9.07 -8.42
CA ASP A 400 -3.16 -8.37 -7.77
C ASP A 400 -3.87 -9.24 -6.73
N ARG A 401 -4.06 -10.55 -7.00
CA ARG A 401 -4.68 -11.51 -6.06
C ARG A 401 -3.91 -11.64 -4.75
N TYR A 402 -2.58 -11.61 -4.80
CA TYR A 402 -1.71 -11.85 -3.64
C TYR A 402 -0.96 -10.59 -3.16
N GLY A 403 -1.35 -9.40 -3.62
CA GLY A 403 -0.77 -8.13 -3.18
C GLY A 403 0.73 -7.99 -3.49
N ILE A 404 1.22 -8.57 -4.58
CA ILE A 404 2.66 -8.61 -4.89
C ILE A 404 3.12 -7.28 -5.48
N THR A 405 3.83 -6.49 -4.68
CA THR A 405 4.40 -5.19 -5.08
C THR A 405 5.88 -5.26 -5.48
N THR A 406 6.52 -6.42 -5.29
CA THR A 406 7.95 -6.58 -5.60
C THR A 406 8.26 -6.46 -7.10
N ARG A 407 9.52 -6.18 -7.41
CA ARG A 407 10.07 -6.07 -8.77
C ARG A 407 10.03 -7.40 -9.54
N ASN A 408 10.06 -8.53 -8.83
CA ASN A 408 9.94 -9.85 -9.43
C ASN A 408 8.47 -10.09 -9.85
N PRO A 409 8.19 -10.48 -11.11
CA PRO A 409 6.83 -10.77 -11.56
C PRO A 409 6.03 -11.69 -10.65
N LEU A 410 6.68 -12.67 -10.00
CA LEU A 410 6.02 -13.67 -9.16
C LEU A 410 6.19 -13.48 -7.65
N GLY A 411 6.91 -12.45 -7.21
CA GLY A 411 7.07 -12.19 -5.78
C GLY A 411 7.89 -13.22 -5.00
N PRO A 412 7.72 -13.26 -3.66
CA PRO A 412 8.36 -14.25 -2.78
C PRO A 412 7.79 -15.66 -2.98
N ALA A 413 8.37 -16.65 -2.30
CA ALA A 413 7.85 -18.02 -2.32
C ALA A 413 6.40 -18.05 -1.78
N PRO A 414 5.52 -18.88 -2.35
CA PRO A 414 4.13 -18.99 -1.93
C PRO A 414 4.00 -19.67 -0.56
N ASP A 415 3.14 -19.12 0.29
CA ASP A 415 2.96 -19.58 1.67
C ASP A 415 1.83 -20.61 1.82
N THR A 416 0.80 -20.53 0.97
CA THR A 416 -0.37 -21.43 1.00
C THR A 416 -0.39 -22.39 -0.19
N ASP A 417 -1.05 -23.54 -0.05
CA ASP A 417 -1.18 -24.51 -1.14
C ASP A 417 -1.97 -23.95 -2.33
N ALA A 418 -3.00 -23.15 -2.08
CA ALA A 418 -3.73 -22.41 -3.11
C ALA A 418 -2.80 -21.46 -3.89
N GLN A 419 -1.95 -20.72 -3.18
CA GLN A 419 -0.98 -19.82 -3.82
C GLN A 419 0.10 -20.60 -4.58
N LYS A 420 0.53 -21.78 -4.12
CA LYS A 420 1.50 -22.63 -4.86
C LYS A 420 0.95 -23.01 -6.23
N ILE A 421 -0.32 -23.40 -6.32
CA ILE A 421 -0.97 -23.76 -7.59
C ILE A 421 -1.04 -22.56 -8.53
N ASP A 422 -1.48 -21.41 -8.03
CA ASP A 422 -1.58 -20.19 -8.82
C ASP A 422 -0.21 -19.65 -9.24
N ALA A 423 0.79 -19.75 -8.37
CA ALA A 423 2.18 -19.42 -8.68
C ALA A 423 2.72 -20.33 -9.78
N ALA A 424 2.41 -21.63 -9.77
CA ALA A 424 2.79 -22.54 -10.84
C ALA A 424 2.16 -22.17 -12.19
N ARG A 425 0.89 -21.74 -12.19
CA ARG A 425 0.19 -21.23 -13.39
C ARG A 425 0.82 -19.94 -13.92
N ALA A 426 1.06 -18.98 -13.03
CA ALA A 426 1.70 -17.71 -13.38
C ALA A 426 3.14 -17.94 -13.89
N LYS A 427 3.90 -18.86 -13.28
CA LYS A 427 5.22 -19.29 -13.75
C LYS A 427 5.17 -19.92 -15.14
N ALA A 428 4.20 -20.80 -15.39
CA ALA A 428 4.00 -21.40 -16.71
C ALA A 428 3.62 -20.35 -17.77
N ALA A 429 2.82 -19.34 -17.41
CA ALA A 429 2.50 -18.21 -18.28
C ALA A 429 3.74 -17.36 -18.59
N LEU A 430 4.57 -17.07 -17.59
CA LEU A 430 5.82 -16.33 -17.74
C LEU A 430 6.86 -17.04 -18.61
N ALA A 431 7.06 -18.35 -18.41
CA ALA A 431 7.97 -19.15 -19.26
C ALA A 431 7.53 -19.09 -20.74
N ARG A 432 6.22 -19.23 -20.95
CA ARG A 432 5.58 -19.12 -22.26
C ARG A 432 5.70 -17.73 -22.89
N LEU A 433 5.74 -16.65 -22.11
CA LEU A 433 6.01 -15.29 -22.64
C LEU A 433 7.44 -15.18 -23.17
N ARG A 434 8.41 -15.75 -22.44
CA ARG A 434 9.82 -15.79 -22.87
C ARG A 434 10.02 -16.59 -24.15
N ASP A 435 9.30 -17.71 -24.32
CA ASP A 435 9.35 -18.48 -25.57
C ASP A 435 8.86 -17.65 -26.78
N LEU A 436 7.83 -16.81 -26.60
CA LEU A 436 7.32 -15.94 -27.66
C LEU A 436 8.34 -14.86 -28.05
N ALA A 437 8.99 -14.24 -27.06
CA ALA A 437 10.04 -13.25 -27.30
C ALA A 437 11.30 -13.85 -27.96
N GLY A 438 11.66 -15.10 -27.60
CA GLY A 438 12.79 -15.81 -28.20
C GLY A 438 12.57 -16.22 -29.66
N VAL A 439 11.32 -16.48 -30.07
CA VAL A 439 10.98 -16.81 -31.47
C VAL A 439 11.09 -15.58 -32.38
N GLU A 440 10.67 -14.40 -31.93
CA GLU A 440 10.83 -13.16 -32.70
C GLU A 440 12.30 -12.76 -32.88
N GLY A 441 13.14 -12.92 -31.85
CA GLY A 441 14.58 -12.65 -31.96
C GLY A 441 15.33 -13.54 -32.96
N ASN A 442 14.85 -14.77 -33.18
CA ASN A 442 15.45 -15.70 -34.13
C ASN A 442 14.92 -15.51 -35.58
N ASP A 443 13.66 -15.09 -35.73
CA ASP A 443 13.09 -14.72 -37.03
C ASP A 443 13.66 -13.39 -37.56
N ASP A 444 14.00 -12.44 -36.67
CA ASP A 444 14.61 -11.16 -37.06
C ASP A 444 16.06 -11.34 -37.53
N LEU A 445 16.84 -12.21 -36.87
CA LEU A 445 18.16 -12.64 -37.36
C LEU A 445 18.07 -13.36 -38.71
N SER A 446 17.08 -14.23 -38.88
CA SER A 446 16.85 -14.97 -40.13
C SER A 446 16.44 -14.07 -41.29
N ARG A 447 15.66 -13.01 -41.02
CA ARG A 447 15.31 -11.97 -42.00
C ARG A 447 16.49 -11.07 -42.35
N THR A 448 17.33 -10.75 -41.36
CA THR A 448 18.52 -9.91 -41.57
C THR A 448 19.55 -10.63 -42.44
N VAL A 449 19.79 -11.92 -42.19
CA VAL A 449 20.71 -12.75 -43.01
C VAL A 449 20.17 -12.93 -44.43
N ARG A 450 18.86 -13.09 -44.64
CA ARG A 450 18.29 -13.14 -46.01
C ARG A 450 18.41 -11.82 -46.77
N ARG A 451 18.38 -10.67 -46.08
CA ARG A 451 18.58 -9.35 -46.70
C ARG A 451 20.03 -9.10 -47.08
N GLU A 452 20.99 -9.53 -46.27
CA GLU A 452 22.42 -9.39 -46.60
C GLU A 452 22.86 -10.31 -47.76
N VAL A 453 22.31 -11.53 -47.85
CA VAL A 453 22.61 -12.43 -48.98
C VAL A 453 22.01 -11.90 -50.29
N ALA A 454 20.85 -11.25 -50.26
CA ALA A 454 20.26 -10.62 -51.45
C ALA A 454 21.01 -9.34 -51.89
N SER A 455 21.65 -8.61 -50.96
CA SER A 455 22.44 -7.41 -51.28
C SER A 455 23.85 -7.72 -51.80
N ARG A 456 24.35 -8.95 -51.65
CA ARG A 456 25.64 -9.41 -52.21
C ARG A 456 25.52 -10.08 -53.58
N ALA A 457 24.32 -10.23 -54.10
CA ALA A 457 24.03 -10.89 -55.38
C ALA A 457 23.58 -9.91 -56.49
N LEU A 458 23.82 -8.60 -56.32
CA LEU A 458 23.60 -7.56 -57.34
C LEU A 458 24.91 -6.89 -57.72
#